data_AF-A0A371D1X0-F1
#
_entry.id   AF-A0A371D1X0-F1
#
_cell.length_a   1.000
_cell.length_b   1.000
_cell.length_c   1.000
_cell.angle_alpha   90.00
_cell.angle_beta   90.00
_cell.angle_gamma   90.00
#
_symmetry.space_group_name_H-M   'P 1'
#
loop_
_entity.id
_entity.type
_entity.pdbx_description
1 polymer ?
#
loop_
_entity_poly.entity_id
_entity_poly.type
_entity_poly.pdbx_seq_one_letter_code
_entity_poly.pdbx_strand_id
1 'polypeptide(L)'
;MSSSSSSGIPQTAPAGSLTITKPPQTATSYFKIAPSNTVTIGWNFTDVLVQPTHLTVHAVGENGNTYPVGPTDGVIPGTATEVKWDLWGYQQANPNLPLAPGSYVLHIWDDRGPGAARSPGLLQENSALQFALYTPQPYTPLQSWTCPTCNGAWSDFATHPAFVSLTVTVVVMFLSGYSLIRQALR
;
A
#
# COMPACT_ATOMS: atom_id res chain seq x y z
N MET A 1 -17.06 36.37 29.81
CA MET A 1 -15.62 36.07 29.82
C MET A 1 -15.46 34.68 30.41
N SER A 2 -15.30 33.67 29.55
CA SER A 2 -15.22 32.27 29.99
C SER A 2 -13.84 32.00 30.56
N SER A 3 -13.77 31.71 31.85
CA SER A 3 -12.59 31.29 32.57
C SER A 3 -12.20 29.87 32.14
N SER A 4 -11.23 29.76 31.24
CA SER A 4 -10.57 28.50 30.92
C SER A 4 -9.64 28.11 32.07
N SER A 5 -9.91 26.96 32.68
CA SER A 5 -9.16 26.40 33.80
C SER A 5 -7.78 25.89 33.35
N SER A 6 -6.80 26.78 33.23
CA SER A 6 -5.37 26.44 33.06
C SER A 6 -4.64 26.20 34.39
N SER A 7 -5.37 26.25 35.52
CA SER A 7 -4.81 26.36 36.88
C SER A 7 -4.15 25.08 37.44
N GLY A 8 -4.01 24.00 36.67
CA GLY A 8 -3.51 22.71 37.17
C GLY A 8 -2.30 22.12 36.44
N ILE A 9 -1.86 22.71 35.32
CA ILE A 9 -0.79 22.13 34.50
C ILE A 9 0.51 22.89 34.76
N PRO A 10 1.57 22.22 35.25
CA PRO A 10 2.87 22.86 35.37
C PRO A 10 3.37 23.33 34.00
N GLN A 11 3.81 24.58 33.89
CA GLN A 11 4.41 25.08 32.64
C GLN A 11 5.71 24.35 32.27
N THR A 12 6.33 23.68 33.24
CA THR A 12 7.49 22.81 33.05
C THR A 12 7.13 21.40 32.56
N ALA A 13 5.84 21.05 32.49
CA ALA A 13 5.43 19.75 32.01
C ALA A 13 5.80 19.58 30.53
N PRO A 14 6.29 18.40 30.11
CA PRO A 14 6.50 18.13 28.70
C PRO A 14 5.18 18.16 27.94
N ALA A 15 5.27 18.31 26.62
CA ALA A 15 4.11 18.11 25.76
C ALA A 15 3.77 16.61 25.73
N GLY A 16 2.48 16.32 25.73
CA GLY A 16 1.98 14.95 25.62
C GLY A 16 2.35 14.35 24.27
N SER A 17 2.53 13.04 24.23
CA SER A 17 2.84 12.28 23.04
C SER A 17 2.07 10.96 23.04
N LEU A 18 2.04 10.31 21.88
CA LEU A 18 1.60 8.93 21.78
C LEU A 18 2.71 8.11 21.12
N THR A 19 2.84 6.87 21.56
CA THR A 19 3.79 5.90 21.01
C THR A 19 3.04 4.71 20.45
N ILE A 20 3.34 4.36 19.21
CA ILE A 20 2.68 3.26 18.49
C ILE A 20 3.11 1.93 19.11
N THR A 21 2.13 1.12 19.49
CA THR A 21 2.31 -0.23 20.06
C THR A 21 1.94 -1.31 19.06
N LYS A 22 1.02 -1.02 18.13
CA LYS A 22 0.61 -1.92 17.06
C LYS A 22 0.50 -1.14 15.75
N PRO A 23 1.13 -1.62 14.66
CA PRO A 23 2.03 -2.77 14.60
C PRO A 23 3.39 -2.48 15.28
N PRO A 24 4.17 -3.52 15.64
CA PRO A 24 5.53 -3.35 16.16
C PRO A 24 6.40 -2.54 15.18
N GLN A 25 7.05 -1.48 15.67
CA GLN A 25 7.87 -0.58 14.86
C GLN A 25 9.28 -1.14 14.53
N THR A 26 9.52 -2.43 14.71
CA THR A 26 10.83 -3.07 14.44
C THR A 26 11.09 -3.29 12.96
N ALA A 27 10.04 -3.28 12.13
CA ALA A 27 10.12 -3.42 10.68
C ALA A 27 8.91 -2.75 10.02
N THR A 28 9.01 -2.46 8.72
CA THR A 28 7.89 -1.96 7.93
C THR A 28 6.73 -2.95 7.95
N SER A 29 5.56 -2.47 8.30
CA SER A 29 4.35 -3.27 8.37
C SER A 29 3.59 -3.24 7.04
N TYR A 30 3.06 -4.39 6.63
CA TYR A 30 2.31 -4.55 5.39
C TYR A 30 0.88 -4.99 5.71
N PHE A 31 -0.10 -4.24 5.21
CA PHE A 31 -1.51 -4.57 5.37
C PHE A 31 -2.16 -4.92 4.04
N LYS A 32 -2.94 -5.99 4.08
CA LYS A 32 -3.59 -6.57 2.91
C LYS A 32 -4.97 -5.94 2.72
N ILE A 33 -5.21 -5.35 1.56
CA ILE A 33 -6.55 -4.89 1.19
C ILE A 33 -7.37 -6.11 0.72
N ALA A 34 -8.12 -6.72 1.63
CA ALA A 34 -8.90 -7.92 1.34
C ALA A 34 -10.16 -8.04 2.21
N PRO A 35 -11.20 -8.76 1.75
CA PRO A 35 -12.38 -9.05 2.57
C PRO A 35 -11.99 -9.68 3.91
N SER A 36 -12.70 -9.29 4.98
CA SER A 36 -12.49 -9.80 6.34
C SER A 36 -11.07 -9.60 6.89
N ASN A 37 -10.33 -8.60 6.40
CA ASN A 37 -9.02 -8.20 6.90
C ASN A 37 -9.08 -6.81 7.54
N THR A 38 -9.38 -6.76 8.84
CA THR A 38 -9.39 -5.49 9.59
C THR A 38 -8.01 -5.25 10.20
N VAL A 39 -7.42 -4.12 9.87
CA VAL A 39 -6.16 -3.67 10.45
C VAL A 39 -6.43 -3.08 11.83
N THR A 40 -5.56 -3.37 12.81
CA THR A 40 -5.61 -2.74 14.13
C THR A 40 -4.34 -1.95 14.35
N ILE A 41 -4.52 -0.65 14.61
CA ILE A 41 -3.43 0.26 14.97
C ILE A 41 -3.64 0.64 16.43
N GLY A 42 -2.60 0.53 17.24
CA GLY A 42 -2.67 0.79 18.68
C GLY A 42 -1.51 1.66 19.15
N TRP A 43 -1.74 2.40 20.23
CA TRP A 43 -0.77 3.30 20.84
C TRP A 43 -0.98 3.43 22.35
N ASN A 44 0.02 3.98 23.03
CA ASN A 44 -0.07 4.42 24.42
C ASN A 44 0.22 5.91 24.50
N PHE A 45 -0.50 6.62 25.38
CA PHE A 45 -0.23 8.02 25.69
C PHE A 45 0.91 8.16 26.70
N THR A 46 1.65 9.25 26.60
CA THR A 46 2.69 9.64 27.54
C THR A 46 2.61 11.14 27.74
N ASP A 47 2.67 11.61 29.00
CA ASP A 47 2.64 13.03 29.35
C ASP A 47 1.39 13.83 28.87
N VAL A 48 0.30 13.15 28.55
CA VAL A 48 -0.99 13.78 28.23
C VAL A 48 -1.73 14.04 29.55
N LEU A 49 -1.78 15.30 29.96
CA LEU A 49 -2.45 15.76 31.19
C LEU A 49 -3.83 16.36 30.91
N VAL A 50 -4.03 16.88 29.70
CA VAL A 50 -5.33 17.33 29.21
C VAL A 50 -5.83 16.28 28.23
N GLN A 51 -6.90 15.58 28.62
CA GLN A 51 -7.51 14.60 27.76
C GLN A 51 -8.18 15.30 26.57
N PRO A 52 -7.84 14.94 25.32
CA PRO A 52 -8.55 15.46 24.16
C PRO A 52 -9.99 14.93 24.14
N THR A 53 -10.89 15.64 23.47
CA THR A 53 -12.27 15.17 23.28
C THR A 53 -12.34 14.12 22.18
N HIS A 54 -11.61 14.35 21.10
CA HIS A 54 -11.48 13.45 19.98
C HIS A 54 -10.03 13.35 19.51
N LEU A 55 -9.68 12.19 18.95
CA LEU A 55 -8.49 12.07 18.11
C LEU A 55 -8.94 12.02 16.66
N THR A 56 -8.16 12.65 15.81
CA THR A 56 -8.30 12.49 14.37
C THR A 56 -7.14 11.63 13.86
N VAL A 57 -7.45 10.58 13.12
CA VAL A 57 -6.51 9.61 12.58
C VAL A 57 -6.63 9.56 11.06
N HIS A 58 -5.54 9.88 10.39
CA HIS A 58 -5.46 9.85 8.93
C HIS A 58 -4.23 9.09 8.45
N ALA A 59 -4.34 8.46 7.29
CA ALA A 59 -3.23 7.87 6.57
C ALA A 59 -2.95 8.71 5.33
N VAL A 60 -1.74 9.25 5.22
CA VAL A 60 -1.28 9.99 4.04
C VAL A 60 -0.51 9.02 3.16
N GLY A 61 -1.05 8.76 1.96
CA GLY A 61 -0.42 7.89 0.98
C GLY A 61 0.68 8.61 0.20
N GLU A 62 1.64 7.84 -0.31
CA GLU A 62 2.67 8.33 -1.24
C GLU A 62 2.06 8.92 -2.53
N ASN A 63 0.82 8.56 -2.85
CA ASN A 63 0.03 9.18 -3.92
C ASN A 63 -0.46 10.61 -3.62
N GLY A 64 -0.16 11.16 -2.44
CA GLY A 64 -0.54 12.49 -2.00
C GLY A 64 -1.98 12.60 -1.46
N ASN A 65 -2.72 11.49 -1.41
CA ASN A 65 -4.09 11.48 -0.87
C ASN A 65 -4.09 11.19 0.63
N THR A 66 -5.05 11.80 1.33
CA THR A 66 -5.28 11.59 2.76
C THR A 66 -6.54 10.75 2.95
N TYR A 67 -6.41 9.66 3.69
CA TYR A 67 -7.48 8.70 3.93
C TYR A 67 -7.86 8.71 5.41
N PRO A 68 -9.15 8.81 5.76
CA PRO A 68 -9.58 8.65 7.15
C PRO A 68 -9.36 7.21 7.61
N VAL A 69 -8.83 7.05 8.82
CA VAL A 69 -8.53 5.74 9.41
C VAL A 69 -9.54 5.40 10.49
N GLY A 70 -10.18 4.24 10.37
CA GLY A 70 -11.15 3.76 11.34
C GLY A 70 -12.59 3.77 10.82
N PRO A 71 -13.56 3.44 11.68
CA PRO A 71 -14.97 3.27 11.29
C PRO A 71 -15.74 4.59 11.18
N THR A 72 -15.18 5.69 11.70
CA THR A 72 -15.89 6.97 11.94
C THR A 72 -15.19 8.13 11.23
N ASP A 73 -14.89 7.97 9.93
CA ASP A 73 -14.25 8.98 9.09
C ASP A 73 -12.98 9.61 9.71
N GLY A 74 -12.20 8.80 10.43
CA GLY A 74 -10.96 9.24 11.06
C GLY A 74 -11.13 9.83 12.46
N VAL A 75 -12.34 10.13 12.93
CA VAL A 75 -12.58 10.77 14.23
C VAL A 75 -12.98 9.74 15.28
N ILE A 76 -12.14 9.55 16.30
CA ILE A 76 -12.36 8.56 17.38
C ILE A 76 -12.37 9.25 18.75
N PRO A 77 -12.84 8.60 19.82
CA PRO A 77 -12.80 9.17 21.17
C PRO A 77 -11.37 9.54 21.59
N GLY A 78 -11.22 10.67 22.28
CA GLY A 78 -9.92 11.17 22.75
C GLY A 78 -9.17 10.22 23.69
N THR A 79 -9.87 9.27 24.31
CA THR A 79 -9.33 8.23 25.20
C THR A 79 -8.98 6.93 24.49
N ALA A 80 -9.24 6.81 23.18
CA ALA A 80 -8.97 5.60 22.43
C ALA A 80 -7.47 5.31 22.40
N THR A 81 -7.10 4.05 22.61
CA THR A 81 -5.73 3.52 22.52
C THR A 81 -5.54 2.61 21.32
N GLU A 82 -6.61 2.33 20.58
CA GLU A 82 -6.55 1.61 19.32
C GLU A 82 -7.66 2.05 18.36
N VAL A 83 -7.40 1.86 17.07
CA VAL A 83 -8.36 2.03 15.98
C VAL A 83 -8.33 0.79 15.08
N LYS A 84 -9.52 0.35 14.70
CA LYS A 84 -9.72 -0.76 13.77
C LYS A 84 -10.14 -0.20 12.42
N TRP A 85 -9.42 -0.56 11.37
CA TRP A 85 -9.64 -0.04 10.03
C TRP A 85 -9.92 -1.18 9.05
N ASP A 86 -11.14 -1.21 8.52
CA ASP A 86 -11.53 -2.12 7.45
C ASP A 86 -11.15 -1.50 6.10
N LEU A 87 -9.99 -1.90 5.58
CA LEU A 87 -9.46 -1.43 4.29
C LEU A 87 -10.40 -1.79 3.14
N TRP A 88 -10.96 -3.01 3.17
CA TRP A 88 -11.84 -3.49 2.12
C TRP A 88 -13.18 -2.77 2.16
N GLY A 89 -13.78 -2.66 3.36
CA GLY A 89 -15.01 -1.89 3.57
C GLY A 89 -14.86 -0.43 3.14
N TYR A 90 -13.75 0.22 3.50
CA TYR A 90 -13.44 1.58 3.06
C TYR A 90 -13.42 1.69 1.53
N GLN A 91 -12.72 0.77 0.85
CA GLN A 91 -12.60 0.80 -0.60
C GLN A 91 -13.94 0.58 -1.32
N GLN A 92 -14.82 -0.24 -0.76
CA GLN A 92 -16.18 -0.44 -1.30
C GLN A 92 -17.07 0.80 -1.11
N ALA A 93 -16.94 1.49 0.03
CA ALA A 93 -17.71 2.69 0.33
C ALA A 93 -17.21 3.94 -0.43
N ASN A 94 -15.93 3.97 -0.83
CA ASN A 94 -15.27 5.14 -1.43
C ASN A 94 -14.72 4.85 -2.84
N PRO A 95 -15.58 4.59 -3.83
CA PRO A 95 -15.14 4.25 -5.19
C PRO A 95 -14.40 5.40 -5.89
N ASN A 96 -14.64 6.65 -5.48
CA ASN A 96 -14.00 7.83 -6.06
C ASN A 96 -12.62 8.14 -5.44
N LEU A 97 -12.29 7.52 -4.30
CA LEU A 97 -11.01 7.69 -3.61
C LEU A 97 -10.51 6.33 -3.08
N PRO A 98 -10.17 5.39 -3.98
CA PRO A 98 -9.73 4.07 -3.56
C PRO A 98 -8.36 4.13 -2.86
N LEU A 99 -8.12 3.15 -1.97
CA LEU A 99 -6.81 2.93 -1.38
C LEU A 99 -5.85 2.42 -2.46
N ALA A 100 -4.74 3.12 -2.63
CA ALA A 100 -3.69 2.71 -3.55
C ALA A 100 -2.71 1.76 -2.87
N PRO A 101 -2.21 0.72 -3.54
CA PRO A 101 -1.03 0.00 -3.07
C PRO A 101 0.17 0.96 -2.98
N GLY A 102 0.92 0.91 -1.88
CA GLY A 102 2.06 1.82 -1.66
C GLY A 102 2.33 2.11 -0.20
N SER A 103 3.25 3.05 0.04
CA SER A 103 3.62 3.49 1.39
C SER A 103 2.68 4.56 1.94
N TYR A 104 2.45 4.52 3.24
CA TYR A 104 1.57 5.40 3.99
C TYR A 104 2.22 5.84 5.29
N VAL A 105 1.98 7.09 5.67
CA VAL A 105 2.32 7.64 6.99
C VAL A 105 1.04 7.85 7.77
N LEU A 106 0.97 7.33 8.98
CA LEU A 106 -0.15 7.56 9.88
C LEU A 106 0.06 8.88 10.62
N HIS A 107 -0.95 9.73 10.61
CA HIS A 107 -1.04 10.94 11.39
C HIS A 107 -2.15 10.82 12.43
N ILE A 108 -1.84 11.13 13.68
CA ILE A 108 -2.80 11.18 14.79
C ILE A 108 -2.66 12.52 15.50
N TRP A 109 -3.73 13.29 15.62
CA TRP A 109 -3.75 14.58 16.32
C TRP A 109 -5.02 14.78 17.16
N ASP A 110 -4.98 15.78 18.06
CA ASP A 110 -6.09 16.14 18.95
C ASP A 110 -7.03 17.19 18.34
N ASP A 111 -7.97 17.72 19.14
CA ASP A 111 -8.98 18.69 18.70
C ASP A 111 -8.40 19.99 18.08
N ARG A 112 -7.09 20.26 18.26
CA ARG A 112 -6.44 21.47 17.74
C ARG A 112 -6.03 21.34 16.27
N GLY A 113 -6.11 20.15 15.70
CA GLY A 113 -5.79 19.90 14.29
C GLY A 113 -4.32 19.56 14.03
N PRO A 114 -3.99 19.29 12.75
CA PRO A 114 -2.62 18.94 12.35
C PRO A 114 -1.68 20.14 12.52
N GLY A 115 -0.45 19.88 12.96
CA GLY A 115 0.58 20.90 13.16
C GLY A 115 0.32 21.85 14.34
N ALA A 116 -0.58 21.50 15.27
CA ALA A 116 -0.86 22.33 16.44
C ALA A 116 0.40 22.62 17.26
N ALA A 117 0.54 23.88 17.72
CA ALA A 117 1.70 24.31 18.47
C ALA A 117 1.94 23.45 19.73
N ARG A 118 3.22 23.25 20.06
CA ARG A 118 3.63 22.49 21.24
C ARG A 118 3.16 23.18 22.52
N SER A 119 2.43 22.45 23.35
CA SER A 119 1.93 22.96 24.63
C SER A 119 2.10 21.92 25.74
N PRO A 120 2.45 22.33 26.97
CA PRO A 120 2.57 21.44 28.13
C PRO A 120 1.30 20.61 28.35
N GLY A 121 1.43 19.31 28.56
CA GLY A 121 0.33 18.40 28.90
C GLY A 121 -0.70 18.14 27.78
N LEU A 122 -0.57 18.77 26.62
CA LEU A 122 -1.44 18.55 25.45
C LEU A 122 -0.77 17.63 24.44
N LEU A 123 -1.56 16.83 23.72
CA LEU A 123 -1.08 15.83 22.78
C LEU A 123 -0.40 16.47 21.56
N GLN A 124 0.84 16.11 21.26
CA GLN A 124 1.45 16.44 19.98
C GLN A 124 1.03 15.44 18.90
N GLU A 125 0.89 15.96 17.68
CA GLU A 125 0.66 15.13 16.51
C GLU A 125 1.74 14.05 16.40
N ASN A 126 1.31 12.82 16.15
CA ASN A 126 2.21 11.71 15.87
C ASN A 126 2.18 11.36 14.39
N SER A 127 3.36 11.28 13.80
CA SER A 127 3.59 10.84 12.42
C SER A 127 4.62 9.72 12.32
N ALA A 128 4.78 8.94 13.40
CA ALA A 128 5.89 8.00 13.54
C ALA A 128 5.65 6.66 12.82
N LEU A 129 4.40 6.24 12.65
CA LEU A 129 4.07 4.97 11.99
C LEU A 129 4.10 5.13 10.47
N GLN A 130 5.02 4.40 9.83
CA GLN A 130 5.01 4.16 8.39
C GLN A 130 4.63 2.70 8.09
N PHE A 131 3.74 2.49 7.14
CA PHE A 131 3.27 1.16 6.72
C PHE A 131 2.99 1.13 5.22
N ALA A 132 2.80 -0.06 4.67
CA ALA A 132 2.46 -0.23 3.26
C ALA A 132 1.14 -0.99 3.09
N LEU A 133 0.36 -0.59 2.10
CA LEU A 133 -0.84 -1.30 1.67
C LEU A 133 -0.56 -2.09 0.40
N TYR A 134 -1.16 -3.26 0.26
CA TYR A 134 -1.08 -4.05 -0.97
C TYR A 134 -2.41 -4.76 -1.29
N THR A 135 -2.68 -4.89 -2.60
CA THR A 135 -3.83 -5.64 -3.11
C THR A 135 -3.37 -7.04 -3.51
N PRO A 136 -4.00 -8.11 -3.00
CA PRO A 136 -3.67 -9.47 -3.43
C PRO A 136 -4.04 -9.70 -4.90
N GLN A 137 -3.22 -10.48 -5.60
CA GLN A 137 -3.66 -11.01 -6.88
C GLN A 137 -4.79 -12.03 -6.70
N PRO A 138 -5.79 -12.04 -7.59
CA PRO A 138 -6.81 -13.08 -7.59
C PRO A 138 -6.16 -14.45 -7.85
N TYR A 139 -6.64 -15.47 -7.13
CA TYR A 139 -6.15 -16.84 -7.31
C TYR A 139 -6.53 -17.34 -8.71
N THR A 140 -5.53 -17.71 -9.50
CA THR A 140 -5.72 -18.43 -10.77
C THR A 140 -5.64 -19.93 -10.51
N PRO A 141 -6.69 -20.71 -10.80
CA PRO A 141 -6.64 -22.16 -10.67
C PRO A 141 -5.50 -22.75 -11.49
N LEU A 142 -4.82 -23.78 -10.96
CA LEU A 142 -3.71 -24.45 -11.66
C LEU A 142 -4.10 -24.95 -13.07
N GLN A 143 -5.37 -25.26 -13.30
CA GLN A 143 -5.87 -25.71 -14.60
C GLN A 143 -5.88 -24.61 -15.67
N SER A 144 -5.90 -23.33 -15.28
CA SER A 144 -5.87 -22.18 -16.22
C SER A 144 -4.54 -21.43 -16.22
N TRP A 145 -3.59 -21.81 -15.34
CA TRP A 145 -2.27 -21.21 -15.31
C TRP A 145 -1.42 -21.75 -16.47
N THR A 146 -1.14 -20.90 -17.46
CA THR A 146 -0.21 -21.20 -18.56
C THR A 146 1.09 -20.45 -18.31
N CYS A 147 2.19 -21.18 -18.08
CA CYS A 147 3.52 -20.59 -17.97
C CYS A 147 4.04 -20.24 -19.37
N PRO A 148 4.19 -18.94 -19.72
CA PRO A 148 4.57 -18.53 -21.08
C PRO A 148 5.95 -19.03 -21.49
N THR A 149 6.86 -19.17 -20.51
CA THR A 149 8.25 -19.59 -20.71
C THR A 149 8.48 -21.08 -20.49
N CYS A 150 7.54 -21.82 -19.90
CA CYS A 150 7.73 -23.25 -19.64
C CYS A 150 7.44 -24.13 -20.86
N ASN A 151 6.78 -23.57 -21.90
CA ASN A 151 6.58 -24.20 -23.21
C ASN A 151 7.54 -23.66 -24.29
N GLY A 152 8.75 -23.22 -23.89
CA GLY A 152 9.76 -22.58 -24.75
C GLY A 152 10.44 -23.49 -25.79
N ALA A 153 10.07 -24.77 -25.88
CA ALA A 153 10.69 -25.69 -26.84
C ALA A 153 10.50 -25.25 -28.31
N TRP A 154 9.44 -24.50 -28.62
CA TRP A 154 9.18 -24.05 -30.00
C TRP A 154 9.91 -22.75 -30.35
N SER A 155 10.07 -21.82 -29.39
CA SER A 155 10.79 -20.56 -29.61
C SER A 155 12.30 -20.76 -29.70
N ASP A 156 12.86 -21.71 -28.95
CA ASP A 156 14.27 -22.07 -29.06
C ASP A 156 14.59 -22.74 -30.39
N PHE A 157 13.70 -23.59 -30.92
CA PHE A 157 13.88 -24.22 -32.24
C PHE A 157 13.79 -23.22 -33.41
N ALA A 158 12.83 -22.28 -33.36
CA ALA A 158 12.63 -21.30 -34.42
C ALA A 158 13.74 -20.23 -34.48
N THR A 159 14.36 -19.93 -33.34
CA THR A 159 15.49 -18.97 -33.26
C THR A 159 16.85 -19.65 -33.33
N HIS A 160 16.92 -20.99 -33.32
CA HIS A 160 18.17 -21.71 -33.43
C HIS A 160 18.81 -21.49 -34.81
N PRO A 161 20.06 -21.00 -34.90
CA PRO A 161 20.71 -20.67 -36.17
C PRO A 161 20.82 -21.89 -37.11
N ALA A 162 20.91 -23.10 -36.56
CA ALA A 162 20.92 -24.33 -37.34
C ALA A 162 19.60 -24.55 -38.13
N PHE A 163 18.44 -24.27 -37.53
CA PHE A 163 17.14 -24.47 -38.19
C PHE A 163 16.91 -23.46 -39.32
N VAL A 164 17.33 -22.21 -39.11
CA VAL A 164 17.31 -21.16 -40.15
C VAL A 164 18.23 -21.53 -41.32
N SER A 165 19.43 -22.04 -41.03
CA SER A 165 20.36 -22.45 -42.10
C SER A 165 19.82 -23.62 -42.94
N LEU A 166 19.19 -24.61 -42.31
CA LEU A 166 18.60 -25.78 -42.99
C LEU A 166 17.44 -25.37 -43.90
N THR A 167 16.53 -24.54 -43.40
CA THR A 167 15.37 -24.06 -44.18
C THR A 167 15.79 -23.23 -45.39
N VAL A 168 16.75 -22.31 -45.23
CA VAL A 168 17.29 -21.52 -46.35
C VAL A 168 17.96 -22.40 -47.40
N THR A 169 18.74 -23.41 -46.97
CA THR A 169 19.44 -24.32 -47.91
C THR A 169 18.46 -25.13 -48.76
N VAL A 170 17.38 -25.64 -48.15
CA VAL A 170 16.32 -26.37 -48.87
C VAL A 170 15.66 -25.48 -49.91
N VAL A 171 15.32 -24.24 -49.56
CA VAL A 171 14.70 -23.29 -50.50
C VAL A 171 15.62 -22.99 -51.69
N VAL A 172 16.91 -22.78 -51.44
CA VAL A 172 17.91 -22.54 -52.50
C VAL A 172 18.02 -23.76 -53.43
N MET A 173 18.06 -24.98 -52.88
CA MET A 173 18.10 -26.22 -53.66
C MET A 173 16.85 -26.38 -54.55
N PHE A 174 15.66 -26.07 -54.05
CA PHE A 174 14.43 -26.14 -54.85
C PHE A 174 14.41 -25.11 -55.98
N LEU A 175 14.83 -23.87 -55.72
CA LEU A 175 14.84 -22.81 -56.75
C LEU A 175 15.89 -23.07 -57.84
N SER A 176 17.06 -23.58 -57.46
CA SER A 176 18.12 -23.95 -58.41
C SER A 176 17.79 -25.24 -59.18
N GLY A 177 17.14 -26.22 -58.55
CA GLY A 177 16.60 -27.39 -59.26
C GLY A 177 15.52 -27.01 -60.28
N TYR A 178 14.60 -26.12 -59.91
CA TYR A 178 13.55 -25.65 -60.81
C TYR A 178 14.11 -24.87 -62.01
N SER A 179 15.13 -24.03 -61.81
CA SER A 179 15.74 -23.28 -62.91
C SER A 179 16.46 -24.18 -63.91
N LEU A 180 17.17 -25.21 -63.44
CA LEU A 180 17.85 -26.20 -64.28
C LEU A 180 16.86 -27.03 -65.11
N ILE A 181 15.77 -27.51 -64.50
CA ILE A 181 14.72 -28.26 -65.22
C ILE A 181 14.06 -27.38 -66.30
N ARG A 182 13.82 -26.10 -66.00
CA ARG A 182 13.22 -25.16 -66.95
C ARG A 182 14.15 -24.83 -68.12
N GLN A 183 15.46 -24.84 -67.91
CA GLN A 183 16.46 -24.66 -68.96
C GLN A 183 16.64 -25.93 -69.82
N ALA A 184 16.51 -27.12 -69.24
CA ALA A 184 16.61 -28.38 -69.97
C ALA A 184 15.38 -28.72 -70.84
N LEU A 185 14.24 -28.06 -70.60
CA LEU A 185 12.99 -28.21 -71.36
C LEU A 185 12.78 -27.16 -72.48
N ARG A 186 13.78 -26.30 -72.72
CA ARG A 186 13.87 -25.39 -73.88
C ARG A 186 14.87 -25.92 -74.89
#